data_AF-A0A2S2QYI7-F1
#
_entry.id   AF-A0A2S2QYI7-F1
#
_cell.length_a   1.000
_cell.length_b   1.000
_cell.length_c   1.000
_cell.angle_alpha   90.00
_cell.angle_beta   90.00
_cell.angle_gamma   90.00
#
_symmetry.space_group_name_H-M   'P 1'
#
loop_
_entity.id
_entity.type
_entity.pdbx_description
1 polymer ?
#
loop_
_entity_poly.entity_id
_entity_poly.type
_entity_poly.pdbx_seq_one_letter_code
_entity_poly.pdbx_strand_id
1 'polypeptide(L)'
;MTATVVPARRRSTFWDDMTIEPVVACYMTAFTLITLTVSNLNLQKACKVNLRLASDTCEALVTKGAGSSAADEVAVQRLVAGMMMWQTCAQNVLPCLVMLLVGSWSDRTRKRVPCMLLPLYGELVRNAGQLLCVYFFDQLPMEAAGIAESIPLAVTGGQTLLTMTAYSYMGDATLIKNRTFRIGGLNAVMAISMALGTSLSGIVYNQLGFYGAYGLSSVLIIIGLVYGLLFVEEIAPITVVNENKSFKTTLTEFFNFKQVTESLKTTFKKRPNTQRLKIIVLLIILMANAGTNNGYRTVSYLYTRVQFNWTEVKYSIFSTYELTVNIIGLFLQSLFIVFAV
;
A
#
# COMPACT_ATOMS: atom_id res chain seq x y z
N MET A 1 11.84 33.15 30.05
CA MET A 1 11.95 31.80 30.65
C MET A 1 12.42 30.84 29.58
N THR A 2 13.67 30.44 29.71
CA THR A 2 14.41 29.55 28.81
C THR A 2 13.86 28.13 28.93
N ALA A 3 13.37 27.59 27.81
CA ALA A 3 12.92 26.21 27.73
C ALA A 3 14.14 25.28 27.82
N THR A 4 14.32 24.62 28.95
CA THR A 4 15.28 23.52 29.10
C THR A 4 14.72 22.29 28.40
N VAL A 5 15.21 22.02 27.19
CA VAL A 5 15.04 20.74 26.51
C VAL A 5 15.74 19.69 27.38
N VAL A 6 14.96 18.84 28.05
CA VAL A 6 15.48 17.68 28.77
C VAL A 6 16.05 16.71 27.73
N PRO A 7 17.37 16.42 27.71
CA PRO A 7 17.90 15.44 26.80
C PRO A 7 17.47 14.05 27.30
N ALA A 8 16.62 13.37 26.54
CA ALA A 8 16.32 11.97 26.75
C ALA A 8 17.64 11.17 26.73
N ARG A 9 17.80 10.32 27.74
CA ARG A 9 19.00 9.55 28.05
C ARG A 9 19.33 8.59 26.90
N ARG A 10 20.20 9.04 25.98
CA ARG A 10 20.60 8.32 24.76
C ARG A 10 21.52 7.14 25.12
N ARG A 11 21.00 5.90 25.06
CA ARG A 11 21.79 4.66 25.15
C ARG A 11 21.93 4.10 23.74
N SER A 12 23.00 4.48 23.03
CA SER A 12 23.22 4.08 21.65
C SER A 12 23.28 2.56 21.47
N THR A 13 22.18 1.98 21.03
CA THR A 13 22.11 0.67 20.39
C THR A 13 21.63 0.84 18.95
N PHE A 14 22.07 -0.02 18.03
CA PHE A 14 21.63 -0.05 16.62
C PHE A 14 20.08 0.00 16.47
N TRP A 15 19.37 -0.47 17.49
CA TRP A 15 17.91 -0.46 17.62
C TRP A 15 17.29 0.92 17.88
N ASP A 16 18.03 1.89 18.41
CA ASP A 16 17.55 3.26 18.66
C ASP A 16 17.32 4.04 17.35
N ASP A 17 17.95 3.61 16.26
CA ASP A 17 17.82 4.26 14.95
C ASP A 17 16.75 3.62 14.05
N MET A 18 16.17 2.50 14.47
CA MET A 18 15.13 1.77 13.75
C MET A 18 13.77 2.07 14.39
N THR A 19 13.02 2.98 13.76
CA THR A 19 11.78 3.53 14.32
C THR A 19 10.57 2.81 13.74
N ILE A 20 10.23 3.10 12.49
CA ILE A 20 9.01 2.63 11.82
C ILE A 20 9.27 1.58 10.74
N GLU A 21 10.55 1.38 10.38
CA GLU A 21 10.97 0.51 9.30
C GLU A 21 10.45 -0.93 9.44
N PRO A 22 10.46 -1.56 10.64
CA PRO A 22 9.94 -2.93 10.81
C PRO A 22 8.44 -3.04 10.60
N VAL A 23 7.67 -2.03 11.03
CA VAL A 23 6.20 -1.99 10.82
C VAL A 23 5.90 -1.95 9.33
N VAL A 24 6.60 -1.05 8.61
CA VAL A 24 6.46 -0.90 7.17
C VAL A 24 6.91 -2.16 6.44
N ALA A 25 8.01 -2.78 6.86
CA ALA A 25 8.50 -4.02 6.26
C ALA A 25 7.50 -5.17 6.42
N CYS A 26 6.99 -5.39 7.63
CA CYS A 26 6.00 -6.43 7.91
C CYS A 26 4.74 -6.23 7.07
N TYR A 27 4.20 -5.00 7.00
CA TYR A 27 3.03 -4.72 6.17
C TYR A 27 3.30 -4.94 4.69
N MET A 28 4.38 -4.38 4.15
CA MET A 28 4.68 -4.47 2.71
C MET A 28 4.90 -5.91 2.27
N THR A 29 5.64 -6.70 3.06
CA THR A 29 5.85 -8.11 2.78
C THR A 29 4.55 -8.89 2.89
N ALA A 30 3.76 -8.72 3.96
CA ALA A 30 2.51 -9.45 4.14
C ALA A 30 1.46 -9.11 3.06
N PHE A 31 1.40 -7.84 2.64
CA PHE A 31 0.52 -7.37 1.58
C PHE A 31 0.87 -8.00 0.23
N THR A 32 2.15 -7.98 -0.17
CA THR A 32 2.57 -8.55 -1.45
C THR A 32 2.60 -10.07 -1.45
N LEU A 33 2.78 -10.71 -0.29
CA LEU A 33 2.83 -12.17 -0.15
C LEU A 33 1.55 -12.87 -0.64
N ILE A 34 0.38 -12.26 -0.42
CA ILE A 34 -0.91 -12.88 -0.74
C ILE A 34 -1.50 -12.42 -2.07
N THR A 35 -0.78 -11.63 -2.85
CA THR A 35 -1.22 -11.17 -4.19
C THR A 35 -1.55 -12.32 -5.13
N LEU A 36 -0.68 -13.33 -5.20
CA LEU A 36 -0.90 -14.50 -6.04
C LEU A 36 -2.03 -15.39 -5.48
N THR A 37 -2.12 -15.52 -4.16
CA THR A 37 -3.17 -16.30 -3.49
C THR A 37 -4.55 -15.72 -3.80
N VAL A 38 -4.71 -14.40 -3.67
CA VAL A 38 -5.96 -13.69 -3.99
C VAL A 38 -6.31 -13.83 -5.47
N SER A 39 -5.34 -13.65 -6.37
CA SER A 39 -5.55 -13.80 -7.81
C SER A 39 -6.05 -15.21 -8.16
N ASN A 40 -5.45 -16.25 -7.57
CA ASN A 40 -5.88 -17.64 -7.76
C ASN A 40 -7.26 -17.91 -7.16
N LEU A 41 -7.57 -17.34 -5.99
CA LEU A 41 -8.88 -17.50 -5.35
C LEU A 41 -9.99 -16.92 -6.22
N ASN A 42 -9.80 -15.72 -6.76
CA ASN A 42 -10.76 -15.07 -7.64
C ASN A 42 -10.96 -15.88 -8.93
N LEU A 43 -9.89 -16.44 -9.51
CA LEU A 43 -9.96 -17.28 -10.70
C LEU A 43 -10.69 -18.60 -10.45
N GLN A 44 -10.36 -19.31 -9.36
CA GLN A 44 -11.03 -20.57 -9.02
C GLN A 44 -12.51 -20.37 -8.67
N LYS A 45 -12.86 -19.29 -7.96
CA LYS A 45 -14.26 -18.96 -7.67
C LYS A 45 -15.04 -18.56 -8.92
N ALA A 46 -14.45 -17.75 -9.81
CA ALA A 46 -15.07 -17.41 -11.08
C ALA A 46 -15.38 -18.67 -11.92
N CYS A 47 -14.45 -19.62 -11.96
CA CYS A 47 -14.60 -20.88 -12.69
C CYS A 47 -15.66 -21.81 -12.06
N LYS A 48 -15.52 -22.10 -10.76
CA LYS A 48 -16.33 -23.13 -10.08
C LYS A 48 -17.71 -22.63 -9.63
N VAL A 49 -17.81 -21.41 -9.11
CA VAL A 49 -19.05 -20.90 -8.50
C VAL A 49 -19.89 -20.12 -9.51
N ASN A 50 -19.26 -19.19 -10.23
CA ASN A 50 -20.00 -18.29 -11.12
C ASN A 50 -20.32 -18.97 -12.47
N LEU A 51 -19.35 -19.66 -13.08
CA LEU A 51 -19.53 -20.36 -14.36
C LEU A 51 -19.94 -21.84 -14.22
N ARG A 52 -19.82 -22.41 -13.02
CA ARG A 52 -20.21 -23.81 -12.72
C ARG A 52 -19.58 -24.84 -13.68
N LEU A 53 -18.32 -24.60 -14.05
CA LEU A 53 -17.55 -25.53 -14.89
C LEU A 53 -17.13 -26.77 -14.10
N ALA A 54 -16.78 -27.84 -14.82
CA ALA A 54 -16.27 -29.06 -14.20
C ALA A 54 -14.96 -28.78 -13.44
N SER A 55 -14.77 -29.48 -12.30
CA SER A 55 -13.60 -29.24 -11.43
C SER A 55 -12.28 -29.52 -12.16
N ASP A 56 -12.25 -30.55 -13.00
CA ASP A 56 -11.08 -30.92 -13.82
C ASP A 56 -10.71 -29.82 -14.82
N THR A 57 -11.71 -29.12 -15.39
CA THR A 57 -11.49 -27.97 -16.28
C THR A 57 -10.93 -26.77 -15.53
N CYS A 58 -11.42 -26.50 -14.31
CA CYS A 58 -10.90 -25.42 -13.48
C CYS A 58 -9.47 -25.68 -12.98
N GLU A 59 -9.13 -26.92 -12.65
CA GLU A 59 -7.77 -27.29 -12.26
C GLU A 59 -6.81 -27.24 -13.46
N ALA A 60 -7.26 -27.67 -14.65
CA ALA A 60 -6.51 -27.53 -15.89
C ALA A 60 -6.27 -26.05 -16.27
N LEU A 61 -7.20 -25.15 -15.98
CA LEU A 61 -7.05 -23.70 -16.17
C LEU A 61 -5.99 -23.09 -15.24
N VAL A 62 -5.90 -23.56 -13.98
CA VAL A 62 -4.88 -23.09 -13.03
C VAL A 62 -3.49 -23.64 -13.38
N THR A 63 -3.42 -24.89 -13.84
CA THR A 63 -2.15 -25.58 -14.16
C THR A 63 -1.69 -25.41 -15.61
N LYS A 64 -2.46 -24.71 -16.46
CA LYS A 64 -2.26 -24.64 -17.92
C LYS A 64 -2.06 -26.02 -18.55
N GLY A 65 -2.87 -27.01 -18.13
CA GLY A 65 -2.83 -28.39 -18.62
C GLY A 65 -3.51 -28.58 -19.98
N ALA A 66 -3.28 -29.72 -20.64
CA ALA A 66 -3.73 -30.03 -22.01
C ALA A 66 -5.26 -30.23 -22.20
N GLY A 67 -6.10 -29.72 -21.29
CA GLY A 67 -7.56 -29.85 -21.32
C GLY A 67 -8.33 -28.52 -21.20
N SER A 68 -7.64 -27.38 -21.16
CA SER A 68 -8.28 -26.06 -21.08
C SER A 68 -8.87 -25.64 -22.43
N SER A 69 -10.19 -25.54 -22.51
CA SER A 69 -10.84 -24.90 -23.66
C SER A 69 -10.53 -23.40 -23.64
N ALA A 70 -9.96 -22.88 -24.74
CA ALA A 70 -9.61 -21.45 -24.85
C ALA A 70 -10.84 -20.53 -24.65
N ALA A 71 -12.05 -21.02 -24.98
CA ALA A 71 -13.29 -20.27 -24.76
C ALA A 71 -13.62 -20.11 -23.27
N ASP A 72 -13.39 -21.15 -22.47
CA ASP A 72 -13.66 -21.13 -21.03
C ASP A 72 -12.65 -20.24 -20.30
N GLU A 73 -11.37 -20.26 -20.73
CA GLU A 73 -10.34 -19.37 -20.20
C GLU A 73 -10.71 -17.89 -20.43
N VAL A 74 -11.15 -17.54 -21.64
CA VAL A 74 -11.58 -16.17 -21.97
C VAL A 74 -12.81 -15.77 -21.15
N ALA A 75 -13.77 -16.67 -20.94
CA ALA A 75 -14.96 -16.40 -20.13
C ALA A 75 -14.60 -16.11 -18.66
N VAL A 76 -13.73 -16.92 -18.06
CA VAL A 76 -13.23 -16.73 -16.69
C VAL A 76 -12.46 -15.41 -16.58
N GLN A 77 -11.52 -15.16 -17.50
CA GLN A 77 -10.72 -13.94 -17.50
C GLN A 77 -11.56 -12.68 -17.66
N ARG A 78 -12.62 -12.72 -18.49
CA ARG A 78 -13.54 -11.58 -18.66
C ARG A 78 -14.29 -11.26 -17.36
N LEU A 79 -14.69 -12.28 -16.61
CA LEU A 79 -15.38 -12.12 -15.34
C LEU A 79 -14.45 -11.51 -14.27
N VAL A 80 -13.23 -12.05 -14.15
CA VAL A 80 -12.20 -11.54 -13.22
C VAL A 80 -11.78 -10.12 -13.59
N ALA A 81 -11.58 -9.82 -14.87
CA ALA A 81 -11.25 -8.46 -15.32
C ALA A 81 -12.36 -7.45 -14.98
N GLY A 82 -13.63 -7.84 -15.16
CA GLY A 82 -14.77 -7.01 -14.75
C GLY A 82 -14.77 -6.72 -13.25
N MET A 83 -14.39 -7.70 -12.43
CA MET A 83 -14.23 -7.53 -11.00
C MET A 83 -13.09 -6.57 -10.63
N MET A 84 -11.90 -6.82 -11.16
CA MET A 84 -10.72 -5.98 -10.91
C MET A 84 -10.97 -4.51 -11.27
N MET A 85 -11.78 -4.25 -12.30
CA MET A 85 -12.14 -2.89 -12.70
C MET A 85 -12.88 -2.13 -11.60
N TRP A 86 -13.94 -2.69 -11.03
CA TRP A 86 -14.67 -2.02 -9.94
C TRP A 86 -13.86 -2.02 -8.63
N GLN A 87 -13.07 -3.07 -8.35
CA GLN A 87 -12.18 -3.11 -7.19
C GLN A 87 -11.16 -1.96 -7.24
N THR A 88 -10.57 -1.72 -8.41
CA THR A 88 -9.65 -0.60 -8.63
C THR A 88 -10.33 0.73 -8.35
N CYS A 89 -11.57 0.93 -8.82
CA CYS A 89 -12.32 2.14 -8.50
C CYS A 89 -12.55 2.28 -6.99
N ALA A 90 -12.99 1.22 -6.31
CA ALA A 90 -13.24 1.23 -4.88
C ALA A 90 -11.96 1.55 -4.07
N GLN A 91 -10.84 0.91 -4.42
CA GLN A 91 -9.55 1.06 -3.75
C GLN A 91 -8.83 2.38 -4.07
N ASN A 92 -9.28 3.18 -5.04
CA ASN A 92 -8.69 4.49 -5.30
C ASN A 92 -9.61 5.63 -4.87
N VAL A 93 -10.90 5.57 -5.20
CA VAL A 93 -11.85 6.66 -4.89
C VAL A 93 -12.10 6.77 -3.40
N LEU A 94 -12.35 5.66 -2.72
CA LEU A 94 -12.69 5.69 -1.30
C LEU A 94 -11.46 6.07 -0.43
N PRO A 95 -10.26 5.51 -0.66
CA PRO A 95 -9.05 6.00 0.01
C PRO A 95 -8.77 7.46 -0.25
N CYS A 96 -9.01 8.01 -1.44
CA CYS A 96 -8.81 9.45 -1.67
C CYS A 96 -9.62 10.32 -0.68
N LEU A 97 -10.88 9.95 -0.42
CA LEU A 97 -11.73 10.66 0.54
C LEU A 97 -11.23 10.49 1.98
N VAL A 98 -10.90 9.25 2.36
CA VAL A 98 -10.35 8.94 3.68
C VAL A 98 -9.03 9.67 3.92
N MET A 99 -8.16 9.72 2.92
CA MET A 99 -6.85 10.37 2.98
C MET A 99 -6.95 11.89 3.17
N LEU A 100 -7.95 12.54 2.58
CA LEU A 100 -8.17 13.97 2.83
C LEU A 100 -8.55 14.24 4.29
N LEU A 101 -9.37 13.36 4.90
CA LEU A 101 -9.77 13.46 6.30
C LEU A 101 -8.62 13.10 7.25
N VAL A 102 -8.03 11.91 7.06
CA VAL A 102 -6.93 11.41 7.89
C VAL A 102 -5.71 12.30 7.78
N GLY A 103 -5.36 12.76 6.57
CA GLY A 103 -4.20 13.60 6.34
C GLY A 103 -4.31 14.96 7.04
N SER A 104 -5.45 15.64 6.89
CA SER A 104 -5.69 16.92 7.56
C SER A 104 -5.73 16.79 9.09
N TRP A 105 -6.31 15.69 9.60
CA TRP A 105 -6.31 15.39 11.03
C TRP A 105 -4.92 15.05 11.58
N SER A 106 -4.16 14.21 10.86
CA SER A 106 -2.82 13.77 11.23
C SER A 106 -1.84 14.94 11.26
N ASP A 107 -1.93 15.86 10.30
CA ASP A 107 -1.07 17.04 10.25
C ASP A 107 -1.30 18.00 11.43
N ARG A 108 -2.54 18.18 11.84
CA ARG A 108 -2.88 19.08 12.96
C ARG A 108 -2.58 18.46 14.32
N THR A 109 -2.92 17.20 14.51
CA THR A 109 -2.75 16.50 15.80
C THR A 109 -1.33 15.98 15.98
N ARG A 110 -0.55 15.89 14.89
CA ARG A 110 0.77 15.23 14.82
C ARG A 110 0.74 13.78 15.30
N LYS A 111 -0.45 13.17 15.39
CA LYS A 111 -0.64 11.76 15.73
C LYS A 111 -0.42 10.92 14.49
N ARG A 112 0.80 10.44 14.32
CA ARG A 112 1.24 9.65 13.16
C ARG A 112 1.12 8.15 13.45
N VAL A 113 1.40 7.69 14.67
CA VAL A 113 1.41 6.25 14.98
C VAL A 113 0.01 5.61 14.81
N PRO A 114 -1.09 6.18 15.33
CA PRO A 114 -2.44 5.63 15.10
C PRO A 114 -2.84 5.60 13.63
N CYS A 115 -2.46 6.61 12.85
CA CYS A 115 -2.72 6.65 11.41
C CYS A 115 -1.94 5.55 10.66
N MET A 116 -0.73 5.25 11.12
CA MET A 116 0.14 4.23 10.53
C MET A 116 -0.33 2.81 10.85
N LEU A 117 -0.92 2.58 12.04
CA LEU A 117 -1.43 1.27 12.45
C LEU A 117 -2.81 0.95 11.85
N LEU A 118 -3.59 1.96 11.46
CA LEU A 118 -4.94 1.77 10.91
C LEU A 118 -4.97 0.84 9.66
N PRO A 119 -4.07 0.98 8.67
CA PRO A 119 -3.99 0.05 7.54
C PRO A 119 -3.72 -1.41 7.95
N LEU A 120 -2.93 -1.65 9.00
CA LEU A 120 -2.61 -3.00 9.46
C LEU A 120 -3.88 -3.72 9.98
N TYR A 121 -4.76 -3.00 10.69
CA TYR A 121 -6.06 -3.56 11.08
C TYR A 121 -6.94 -3.87 9.86
N GLY A 122 -6.94 -3.00 8.85
CA GLY A 122 -7.69 -3.24 7.61
C GLY A 122 -7.19 -4.49 6.87
N GLU A 123 -5.89 -4.73 6.90
CA GLU A 123 -5.28 -5.92 6.31
C GLU A 123 -5.65 -7.21 7.07
N LEU A 124 -5.73 -7.18 8.40
CA LEU A 124 -6.25 -8.32 9.16
C LEU A 124 -7.71 -8.63 8.83
N VAL A 125 -8.56 -7.60 8.73
CA VAL A 125 -9.97 -7.77 8.35
C VAL A 125 -10.08 -8.31 6.93
N ARG A 126 -9.23 -7.84 6.01
CA ARG A 126 -9.13 -8.37 4.66
C ARG A 126 -8.80 -9.87 4.68
N ASN A 127 -7.75 -10.26 5.39
CA ASN A 127 -7.32 -11.66 5.47
C ASN A 127 -8.40 -12.54 6.10
N ALA A 128 -9.07 -12.07 7.15
CA ALA A 128 -10.19 -12.78 7.77
C ALA A 128 -11.37 -12.95 6.80
N GLY A 129 -11.71 -11.90 6.04
CA GLY A 129 -12.77 -11.95 5.03
C GLY A 129 -12.45 -12.91 3.88
N GLN A 130 -11.19 -12.94 3.43
CA GLN A 130 -10.73 -13.91 2.42
C GLN A 130 -10.77 -15.34 2.95
N LEU A 131 -10.31 -15.58 4.19
CA LEU A 131 -10.39 -16.90 4.84
C LEU A 131 -11.84 -17.38 4.96
N LEU A 132 -12.78 -16.49 5.27
CA LEU A 132 -14.21 -16.82 5.29
C LEU A 132 -14.72 -17.19 3.89
N CYS A 133 -14.26 -16.50 2.85
CA CYS A 133 -14.57 -16.83 1.45
C CYS A 133 -14.00 -18.19 1.02
N VAL A 134 -12.84 -18.58 1.57
CA VAL A 134 -12.23 -19.90 1.35
C VAL A 134 -12.99 -20.99 2.11
N TYR A 135 -13.42 -20.72 3.35
CA TYR A 135 -14.21 -21.66 4.14
C TYR A 135 -15.57 -21.95 3.49
N PHE A 136 -16.27 -20.91 3.06
CA PHE A 136 -17.51 -21.02 2.29
C PHE A 136 -17.25 -20.98 0.79
N PHE A 137 -16.35 -21.85 0.32
CA PHE A 137 -15.85 -21.80 -1.06
C PHE A 137 -16.97 -21.87 -2.11
N ASP A 138 -17.86 -22.85 -1.99
CA ASP A 138 -18.90 -23.13 -2.99
C ASP A 138 -20.16 -22.27 -2.84
N GLN A 139 -20.33 -21.61 -1.69
CA GLN A 139 -21.54 -20.84 -1.35
C GLN A 139 -21.37 -19.35 -1.67
N LEU A 140 -20.16 -18.81 -1.45
CA LEU A 140 -19.88 -17.40 -1.68
C LEU A 140 -19.31 -17.18 -3.08
N PRO A 141 -19.95 -16.31 -3.89
CA PRO A 141 -19.50 -16.01 -5.23
C PRO A 141 -18.20 -15.19 -5.23
N MET A 142 -17.57 -15.10 -6.40
CA MET A 142 -16.33 -14.34 -6.58
C MET A 142 -16.45 -12.87 -6.13
N GLU A 143 -17.60 -12.25 -6.34
CA GLU A 143 -17.90 -10.86 -5.98
C GLU A 143 -17.80 -10.62 -4.47
N ALA A 144 -18.19 -11.61 -3.65
CA ALA A 144 -18.06 -11.53 -2.20
C ALA A 144 -16.58 -11.51 -1.78
N ALA A 145 -15.73 -12.31 -2.43
CA ALA A 145 -14.29 -12.25 -2.22
C ALA A 145 -13.72 -10.88 -2.63
N GLY A 146 -14.23 -10.27 -3.69
CA GLY A 146 -13.79 -8.92 -4.09
C GLY A 146 -14.14 -7.81 -3.12
N ILE A 147 -15.31 -7.91 -2.49
CA ILE A 147 -15.75 -6.98 -1.46
C ILE A 147 -14.90 -7.15 -0.21
N ALA A 148 -14.69 -8.39 0.22
CA ALA A 148 -13.83 -8.74 1.36
C ALA A 148 -12.37 -8.29 1.14
N GLU A 149 -11.91 -8.26 -0.11
CA GLU A 149 -10.59 -7.76 -0.48
C GLU A 149 -10.52 -6.23 -0.42
N SER A 150 -11.43 -5.55 -1.12
CA SER A 150 -11.29 -4.13 -1.42
C SER A 150 -11.78 -3.21 -0.32
N ILE A 151 -12.92 -3.52 0.30
CA ILE A 151 -13.58 -2.59 1.23
C ILE A 151 -12.74 -2.37 2.50
N PRO A 152 -12.19 -3.40 3.17
CA PRO A 152 -11.39 -3.19 4.37
C PRO A 152 -10.19 -2.29 4.12
N LEU A 153 -9.44 -2.54 3.04
CA LEU A 153 -8.31 -1.71 2.62
C LEU A 153 -8.74 -0.29 2.24
N ALA A 154 -9.87 -0.16 1.55
CA ALA A 154 -10.35 1.11 1.06
C ALA A 154 -10.80 2.04 2.22
N VAL A 155 -11.39 1.48 3.27
CA VAL A 155 -11.84 2.23 4.45
C VAL A 155 -10.67 2.60 5.37
N THR A 156 -9.68 1.72 5.51
CA THR A 156 -8.49 2.00 6.35
C THR A 156 -7.41 2.80 5.62
N GLY A 157 -7.59 3.10 4.34
CA GLY A 157 -6.63 3.82 3.51
C GLY A 157 -5.47 2.98 2.96
N GLY A 158 -5.35 1.72 3.37
CA GLY A 158 -4.42 0.74 2.80
C GLY A 158 -2.97 1.21 2.70
N GLN A 159 -2.31 0.79 1.62
CA GLN A 159 -0.88 1.07 1.40
C GLN A 159 -0.59 2.58 1.28
N THR A 160 -1.51 3.36 0.71
CA THR A 160 -1.31 4.80 0.50
C THR A 160 -1.31 5.57 1.81
N LEU A 161 -2.20 5.22 2.75
CA LEU A 161 -2.17 5.83 4.09
C LEU A 161 -0.92 5.46 4.87
N LEU A 162 -0.50 4.19 4.82
CA LEU A 162 0.70 3.74 5.51
C LEU A 162 1.94 4.49 5.02
N THR A 163 2.10 4.60 3.70
CA THR A 163 3.26 5.26 3.08
C THR A 163 3.27 6.77 3.33
N MET A 164 2.13 7.44 3.18
CA MET A 164 2.02 8.86 3.54
C MET A 164 2.42 9.08 5.00
N THR A 165 1.83 8.31 5.92
CA THR A 165 2.05 8.49 7.34
C THR A 165 3.50 8.18 7.73
N ALA A 166 4.10 7.15 7.12
CA ALA A 166 5.49 6.81 7.32
C ALA A 166 6.42 7.94 6.85
N TYR A 167 6.21 8.52 5.67
CA TYR A 167 6.98 9.66 5.20
C TYR A 167 6.81 10.90 6.09
N SER A 168 5.58 11.18 6.54
CA SER A 168 5.31 12.28 7.46
C SER A 168 5.98 12.07 8.82
N TYR A 169 5.92 10.86 9.37
CA TYR A 169 6.61 10.51 10.61
C TYR A 169 8.13 10.68 10.47
N MET A 170 8.73 10.18 9.38
CA MET A 170 10.17 10.36 9.14
C MET A 170 10.54 11.84 8.98
N GLY A 171 9.71 12.64 8.29
CA GLY A 171 9.92 14.08 8.19
C GLY A 171 9.97 14.77 9.55
N ASP A 172 9.12 14.30 10.48
CA ASP A 172 8.94 14.86 11.82
C ASP A 172 9.98 14.35 12.83
N ALA A 173 10.39 13.09 12.73
CA ALA A 173 11.36 12.44 13.63
C ALA A 173 12.82 12.75 13.28
N THR A 174 13.10 13.23 12.06
CA THR A 174 14.47 13.40 11.57
C THR A 174 14.91 14.86 11.48
N LEU A 175 16.19 15.10 11.80
CA LEU A 175 16.86 16.37 11.58
C LEU A 175 17.04 16.64 10.08
N ILE A 176 16.97 17.93 9.70
CA ILE A 176 17.02 18.39 8.29
C ILE A 176 18.22 17.80 7.53
N LYS A 177 19.40 17.72 8.18
CA LYS A 177 20.64 17.20 7.57
C LYS A 177 20.57 15.72 7.18
N ASN A 178 19.86 14.89 7.96
CA ASN A 178 19.81 13.43 7.75
C ASN A 178 18.48 12.95 7.14
N ARG A 179 17.52 13.87 6.94
CA ARG A 179 16.16 13.56 6.49
C ARG A 179 16.15 12.82 5.15
N THR A 180 16.90 13.31 4.17
CA THR A 180 16.95 12.70 2.83
C THR A 180 17.49 11.28 2.88
N PHE A 181 18.57 11.05 3.66
CA PHE A 181 19.17 9.73 3.81
C PHE A 181 18.20 8.74 4.46
N ARG A 182 17.52 9.14 5.53
CA ARG A 182 16.54 8.30 6.23
C ARG A 182 15.30 8.00 5.40
N ILE A 183 14.78 8.98 4.64
CA ILE A 183 13.69 8.74 3.69
C ILE A 183 14.13 7.76 2.59
N GLY A 184 15.37 7.89 2.10
CA GLY A 184 15.96 6.94 1.15
C GLY A 184 16.04 5.51 1.72
N GLY A 185 16.48 5.38 2.97
CA GLY A 185 16.50 4.10 3.70
C GLY A 185 15.12 3.47 3.84
N LEU A 186 14.10 4.25 4.23
CA LEU A 186 12.71 3.78 4.30
C LEU A 186 12.21 3.26 2.93
N ASN A 187 12.50 4.00 1.85
CA ASN A 187 12.12 3.57 0.51
C ASN A 187 12.82 2.26 0.08
N ALA A 188 14.10 2.09 0.46
CA ALA A 188 14.82 0.84 0.23
C ALA A 188 14.19 -0.33 0.99
N VAL A 189 13.83 -0.14 2.27
CA VAL A 189 13.13 -1.15 3.08
C VAL A 189 11.80 -1.54 2.43
N MET A 190 11.01 -0.56 1.98
CA MET A 190 9.75 -0.83 1.28
C MET A 190 9.98 -1.68 0.02
N ALA A 191 10.95 -1.32 -0.82
CA ALA A 191 11.24 -2.04 -2.06
C ALA A 191 11.69 -3.49 -1.80
N ILE A 192 12.61 -3.70 -0.86
CA ILE A 192 13.09 -5.04 -0.47
C ILE A 192 11.94 -5.87 0.09
N SER A 193 11.12 -5.29 0.96
CA SER A 193 9.99 -5.99 1.60
C SER A 193 8.94 -6.43 0.57
N MET A 194 8.63 -5.58 -0.41
CA MET A 194 7.74 -5.91 -1.51
C MET A 194 8.30 -7.05 -2.37
N ALA A 195 9.58 -6.98 -2.73
CA ALA A 195 10.26 -8.01 -3.52
C ALA A 195 10.32 -9.36 -2.80
N LEU A 196 10.58 -9.35 -1.49
CA LEU A 196 10.54 -10.56 -0.67
C LEU A 196 9.15 -11.19 -0.66
N GLY A 197 8.10 -10.40 -0.43
CA GLY A 197 6.73 -10.91 -0.39
C GLY A 197 6.27 -11.46 -1.74
N THR A 198 6.55 -10.77 -2.86
CA THR A 198 6.21 -11.28 -4.20
C THR A 198 6.99 -12.56 -4.53
N SER A 199 8.28 -12.63 -4.20
CA SER A 199 9.11 -13.83 -4.44
C SER A 199 8.61 -15.05 -3.66
N LEU A 200 8.15 -14.83 -2.42
CA LEU A 200 7.63 -15.90 -1.57
C LEU A 200 6.17 -16.27 -1.88
N SER A 201 5.41 -15.40 -2.56
CA SER A 201 3.97 -15.58 -2.80
C SER A 201 3.62 -16.91 -3.49
N GLY A 202 4.40 -17.30 -4.51
CA GLY A 202 4.22 -18.55 -5.25
C GLY A 202 4.54 -19.79 -4.43
N ILE A 203 5.65 -19.76 -3.69
CA ILE A 203 6.09 -20.89 -2.85
C ILE A 203 5.07 -21.13 -1.74
N VAL A 204 4.65 -20.06 -1.06
CA VAL A 204 3.66 -20.12 0.02
C VAL A 204 2.32 -20.64 -0.50
N TYR A 205 1.84 -20.14 -1.64
CA TYR A 205 0.59 -20.63 -2.23
C TYR A 205 0.66 -22.12 -2.61
N ASN A 206 1.74 -22.56 -3.27
CA ASN A 206 1.86 -23.95 -3.73
C ASN A 206 2.05 -24.95 -2.58
N GLN A 207 2.73 -24.58 -1.49
CA GLN A 207 2.98 -25.50 -0.37
C GLN A 207 1.91 -25.45 0.73
N LEU A 208 1.38 -24.26 1.03
CA LEU A 208 0.50 -24.04 2.18
C LEU A 208 -0.97 -23.78 1.77
N GLY A 209 -1.24 -23.64 0.47
CA GLY A 209 -2.57 -23.34 -0.05
C GLY A 209 -3.13 -22.01 0.44
N PHE A 210 -4.43 -21.82 0.29
CA PHE A 210 -5.12 -20.59 0.69
C PHE A 210 -5.03 -20.32 2.20
N TYR A 211 -5.30 -21.33 3.03
CA TYR A 211 -5.35 -21.17 4.49
C TYR A 211 -4.00 -20.75 5.07
N GLY A 212 -2.91 -21.41 4.67
CA GLY A 212 -1.60 -21.08 5.22
C GLY A 212 -1.04 -19.77 4.65
N ALA A 213 -1.37 -19.39 3.41
CA ALA A 213 -0.98 -18.09 2.87
C ALA A 213 -1.61 -16.92 3.64
N TYR A 214 -2.93 -16.93 3.84
CA TYR A 214 -3.60 -15.89 4.62
C TYR A 214 -3.24 -15.94 6.11
N GLY A 215 -3.02 -17.14 6.66
CA GLY A 215 -2.54 -17.31 8.02
C GLY A 215 -1.16 -16.69 8.24
N LEU A 216 -0.19 -17.00 7.37
CA LEU A 216 1.18 -16.46 7.44
C LEU A 216 1.20 -14.94 7.29
N SER A 217 0.43 -14.39 6.34
CA SER A 217 0.27 -12.94 6.19
C SER A 217 -0.31 -12.30 7.46
N SER A 218 -1.33 -12.92 8.06
CA SER A 218 -1.94 -12.41 9.31
C SER A 218 -0.95 -12.42 10.47
N VAL A 219 -0.12 -13.46 10.60
CA VAL A 219 0.94 -13.51 11.63
C VAL A 219 1.96 -12.39 11.43
N LEU A 220 2.42 -12.16 10.20
CA LEU A 220 3.34 -11.05 9.88
C LEU A 220 2.74 -9.68 10.23
N ILE A 221 1.45 -9.47 9.94
CA ILE A 221 0.75 -8.23 10.30
C ILE A 221 0.61 -8.08 11.81
N ILE A 222 0.30 -9.16 12.53
CA ILE A 222 0.23 -9.13 14.01
C ILE A 222 1.59 -8.77 14.61
N ILE A 223 2.68 -9.34 14.10
CA ILE A 223 4.04 -8.97 14.53
C ILE A 223 4.30 -7.48 14.29
N GLY A 224 3.93 -6.96 13.11
CA GLY A 224 4.05 -5.54 12.79
C GLY A 224 3.19 -4.64 13.70
N LEU A 225 1.97 -5.06 14.04
CA LEU A 225 1.09 -4.34 14.97
C LEU A 225 1.65 -4.31 16.38
N VAL A 226 2.09 -5.46 16.89
CA VAL A 226 2.67 -5.58 18.24
C VAL A 226 3.94 -4.74 18.33
N TYR A 227 4.82 -4.81 17.33
CA TYR A 227 6.00 -3.96 17.27
C TYR A 227 5.63 -2.48 17.25
N GLY A 228 4.69 -2.11 16.38
CA GLY A 228 4.20 -0.74 16.24
C GLY A 228 3.59 -0.17 17.52
N LEU A 229 2.87 -0.97 18.30
CA LEU A 229 2.25 -0.54 19.56
C LEU A 229 3.24 -0.43 20.72
N LEU A 230 4.27 -1.29 20.76
CA LEU A 230 5.20 -1.36 21.89
C LEU A 230 6.45 -0.48 21.73
N PHE A 231 6.95 -0.34 20.50
CA PHE A 231 8.25 0.27 20.24
C PHE A 231 8.20 1.59 19.47
N VAL A 232 7.09 1.91 18.79
CA VAL A 232 6.97 3.17 18.05
C VAL A 232 6.34 4.23 18.94
N GLU A 233 7.17 5.15 19.41
CA GLU A 233 6.72 6.30 20.21
C GLU A 233 6.10 7.39 19.33
N GLU A 234 5.05 8.04 19.84
CA GLU A 234 4.46 9.19 19.15
C GLU A 234 5.35 10.43 19.32
N ILE A 235 5.50 11.20 18.24
CA ILE A 235 6.31 12.41 18.27
C ILE A 235 5.52 13.49 19.01
N ALA A 236 6.10 14.02 20.09
CA ALA A 236 5.43 15.03 20.92
C ALA A 236 4.93 16.23 20.08
N PRO A 237 3.67 16.64 20.24
CA PRO A 237 3.12 17.76 19.49
C PRO A 237 3.77 19.07 19.93
N ILE A 238 4.07 19.96 18.98
CA ILE A 238 4.58 21.32 19.24
C ILE A 238 3.51 22.20 19.91
N THR A 239 2.23 21.79 19.83
CA THR A 239 1.10 22.52 20.43
C THR A 239 0.46 21.72 21.56
N VAL A 240 0.11 22.42 22.64
CA VAL A 240 -0.56 21.86 23.82
C VAL A 240 -1.94 21.35 23.39
N VAL A 241 -2.04 20.07 23.06
CA VAL A 241 -3.34 19.42 22.80
C VAL A 241 -3.93 19.11 24.17
N ASN A 242 -5.06 19.72 24.52
CA ASN A 242 -5.81 19.40 25.74
C ASN A 242 -5.92 17.88 25.90
N GLU A 243 -5.28 17.34 26.95
CA GLU A 243 -5.17 15.88 27.18
C GLU A 243 -6.53 15.24 27.51
N ASN A 244 -7.54 16.03 27.89
CA ASN A 244 -8.90 15.60 28.26
C ASN A 244 -9.93 15.73 27.13
N LYS A 245 -9.60 15.34 25.89
CA LYS A 245 -10.62 15.27 24.82
C LYS A 245 -11.31 13.90 24.82
N SER A 246 -12.63 13.90 24.94
CA SER A 246 -13.46 12.69 24.79
C SER A 246 -13.34 12.11 23.38
N PHE A 247 -13.41 10.77 23.24
CA PHE A 247 -13.39 10.06 21.96
C PHE A 247 -14.43 10.59 20.96
N LYS A 248 -15.62 10.99 21.46
CA LYS A 248 -16.65 11.64 20.63
C LYS A 248 -16.16 12.95 20.04
N THR A 249 -15.48 13.79 20.82
CA THR A 249 -14.92 15.06 20.36
C THR A 249 -13.81 14.85 19.33
N THR A 250 -12.98 13.81 19.50
CA THR A 250 -11.96 13.43 18.52
C THR A 250 -12.57 12.93 17.21
N LEU A 251 -13.64 12.14 17.26
CA LEU A 251 -14.39 11.71 16.07
C LEU A 251 -15.09 12.89 15.36
N THR A 252 -15.70 13.80 16.11
CA THR A 252 -16.30 15.02 15.54
C THR A 252 -15.25 15.92 14.90
N GLU A 253 -14.04 16.00 15.47
CA GLU A 253 -12.91 16.71 14.85
C GLU A 253 -12.40 15.97 13.60
N PHE A 254 -12.36 14.64 13.60
CA PHE A 254 -11.94 13.84 12.46
C PHE A 254 -12.89 13.95 11.26
N PHE A 255 -14.20 13.94 11.50
CA PHE A 255 -15.23 14.08 10.45
C PHE A 255 -15.59 15.54 10.11
N ASN A 256 -14.79 16.51 10.56
CA ASN A 256 -15.09 17.91 10.29
C ASN A 256 -14.67 18.32 8.86
N PHE A 257 -15.60 18.19 7.90
CA PHE A 257 -15.42 18.59 6.49
C PHE A 257 -14.98 20.04 6.28
N LYS A 258 -15.15 20.91 7.28
CA LYS A 258 -14.59 22.27 7.27
C LYS A 258 -13.06 22.23 7.09
N GLN A 259 -12.39 21.20 7.61
CA GLN A 259 -10.93 21.04 7.55
C GLN A 259 -10.45 20.74 6.13
N VAL A 260 -11.12 19.83 5.42
CA VAL A 260 -10.84 19.56 4.00
C VAL A 260 -11.08 20.82 3.18
N THR A 261 -12.16 21.55 3.49
CA THR A 261 -12.50 22.81 2.81
C THR A 261 -11.44 23.90 3.05
N GLU A 262 -10.88 24.00 4.26
CA GLU A 262 -9.79 24.94 4.60
C GLU A 262 -8.46 24.56 3.92
N SER A 263 -8.13 23.27 3.85
CA SER A 263 -6.97 22.77 3.09
C SER A 263 -7.09 23.09 1.60
N LEU A 264 -8.25 22.81 0.99
CA LEU A 264 -8.53 23.17 -0.40
C LEU A 264 -8.46 24.69 -0.61
N LYS A 265 -9.08 25.47 0.27
CA LYS A 265 -9.05 26.94 0.22
C LYS A 265 -7.62 27.49 0.34
N THR A 266 -6.76 26.83 1.11
CA THR A 266 -5.35 27.24 1.31
C THR A 266 -4.49 26.91 0.08
N THR A 267 -4.77 25.80 -0.60
CA THR A 267 -4.15 25.43 -1.89
C THR A 267 -4.53 26.41 -2.99
N PHE A 268 -5.79 26.86 -3.03
CA PHE A 268 -6.27 27.82 -4.05
C PHE A 268 -6.21 29.29 -3.61
N LYS A 269 -5.68 29.59 -2.41
CA LYS A 269 -5.56 30.96 -1.89
C LYS A 269 -4.71 31.81 -2.83
N LYS A 270 -5.17 33.03 -3.14
CA LYS A 270 -4.39 34.01 -3.91
C LYS A 270 -3.18 34.42 -3.06
N ARG A 271 -1.97 34.10 -3.52
CA ARG A 271 -0.70 34.45 -2.88
C ARG A 271 -0.02 35.54 -3.70
N PRO A 272 0.70 36.48 -3.08
CA PRO A 272 1.51 37.44 -3.83
C PRO A 272 2.59 36.71 -4.65
N ASN A 273 2.96 37.28 -5.81
CA ASN A 273 3.91 36.72 -6.79
C ASN A 273 3.39 35.46 -7.56
N THR A 274 4.20 34.96 -8.51
CA THR A 274 3.97 33.74 -9.32
C THR A 274 3.94 32.43 -8.52
N GLN A 275 3.93 32.49 -7.18
CA GLN A 275 3.98 31.32 -6.30
C GLN A 275 2.76 30.40 -6.45
N ARG A 276 1.55 30.96 -6.64
CA ARG A 276 0.35 30.15 -6.90
C ARG A 276 0.48 29.34 -8.18
N LEU A 277 1.02 29.96 -9.24
CA LEU A 277 1.27 29.30 -10.53
C LEU A 277 2.27 28.15 -10.34
N LYS A 278 3.38 28.38 -9.62
CA LYS A 278 4.38 27.34 -9.34
C LYS A 278 3.78 26.13 -8.63
N ILE A 279 2.94 26.35 -7.61
CA ILE A 279 2.28 25.25 -6.87
C ILE A 279 1.34 24.45 -7.78
N ILE A 280 0.49 25.14 -8.56
CA ILE A 280 -0.44 24.47 -9.48
C ILE A 280 0.32 23.68 -10.55
N VAL A 281 1.36 24.28 -11.14
CA VAL A 281 2.20 23.61 -12.14
C VAL A 281 2.90 22.38 -11.55
N LEU A 282 3.44 22.48 -10.32
CA LEU A 282 4.05 21.33 -9.63
C LEU A 282 3.04 20.21 -9.38
N LEU A 283 1.80 20.53 -9.00
CA LEU A 283 0.74 19.53 -8.83
C LEU A 283 0.40 18.85 -10.16
N ILE A 284 0.29 19.61 -11.26
CA ILE A 284 0.05 19.06 -12.59
C ILE A 284 1.20 18.14 -13.02
N ILE A 285 2.45 18.56 -12.83
CA ILE A 285 3.63 17.75 -13.14
C ILE A 285 3.64 16.45 -12.33
N LEU A 286 3.28 16.51 -11.04
CA LEU A 286 3.21 15.34 -10.18
C LEU A 286 2.11 14.37 -10.64
N MET A 287 0.92 14.89 -10.94
CA MET A 287 -0.21 14.08 -11.44
C MET A 287 0.12 13.45 -12.81
N ALA A 288 0.73 14.21 -13.72
CA ALA A 288 1.14 13.72 -15.02
C ALA A 288 2.19 12.61 -14.90
N ASN A 289 3.21 12.78 -14.05
CA ASN A 289 4.22 11.74 -13.81
C ASN A 289 3.62 10.48 -13.17
N ALA A 290 2.86 10.63 -12.09
CA ALA A 290 2.28 9.49 -11.37
C ALA A 290 1.26 8.73 -12.23
N GLY A 291 0.41 9.46 -12.97
CA GLY A 291 -0.57 8.88 -13.88
C GLY A 291 0.11 8.13 -15.03
N THR A 292 1.13 8.72 -15.65
CA THR A 292 1.87 8.09 -16.75
C THR A 292 2.59 6.84 -16.29
N ASN A 293 3.22 6.84 -15.11
CA ASN A 293 3.92 5.67 -14.57
C ASN A 293 2.96 4.51 -14.27
N ASN A 294 1.79 4.79 -13.66
CA ASN A 294 0.78 3.75 -13.43
C ASN A 294 0.17 3.22 -14.74
N GLY A 295 -0.13 4.10 -15.69
CA GLY A 295 -0.63 3.71 -17.02
C GLY A 295 0.38 2.86 -17.77
N TYR A 296 1.66 3.26 -17.77
CA TYR A 296 2.77 2.49 -18.34
C TYR A 296 2.83 1.09 -17.75
N ARG A 297 2.87 0.94 -16.41
CA ARG A 297 2.93 -0.37 -15.75
C ARG A 297 1.77 -1.29 -16.11
N THR A 298 0.58 -0.73 -16.27
CA THR A 298 -0.63 -1.50 -16.60
C THR A 298 -0.62 -2.00 -18.04
N VAL A 299 -0.11 -1.20 -18.99
CA VAL A 299 -0.23 -1.49 -20.43
C VAL A 299 1.04 -2.10 -21.02
N SER A 300 2.23 -1.86 -20.45
CA SER A 300 3.51 -2.25 -21.04
C SER A 300 3.66 -3.75 -21.30
N TYR A 301 3.20 -4.60 -20.37
CA TYR A 301 3.23 -6.04 -20.59
C TYR A 301 2.33 -6.47 -21.76
N LEU A 302 1.08 -5.98 -21.79
CA LEU A 302 0.11 -6.29 -22.84
C LEU A 302 0.59 -5.78 -24.20
N TYR A 303 1.13 -4.57 -24.26
CA TYR A 303 1.64 -3.96 -25.47
C TYR A 303 2.82 -4.75 -26.05
N THR A 304 3.80 -5.11 -25.22
CA THR A 304 4.98 -5.86 -25.68
C THR A 304 4.63 -7.27 -26.16
N ARG A 305 3.60 -7.87 -25.57
CA ARG A 305 3.05 -9.14 -26.04
C ARG A 305 2.42 -9.02 -27.42
N VAL A 306 1.63 -7.97 -27.71
CA VAL A 306 0.95 -7.80 -29.00
C VAL A 306 1.90 -7.35 -30.11
N GLN A 307 2.78 -6.39 -29.84
CA GLN A 307 3.63 -5.79 -30.87
C GLN A 307 4.90 -6.58 -31.16
N PHE A 308 5.50 -7.18 -30.12
CA PHE A 308 6.79 -7.84 -30.24
C PHE A 308 6.71 -9.35 -30.01
N ASN A 309 5.51 -9.91 -29.79
CA ASN A 309 5.30 -11.31 -29.42
C ASN A 309 6.21 -11.76 -28.27
N TRP A 310 6.42 -10.87 -27.29
CA TRP A 310 7.25 -11.19 -26.13
C TRP A 310 6.58 -12.27 -25.28
N THR A 311 7.37 -13.27 -24.88
CA THR A 311 6.98 -14.23 -23.86
C THR A 311 7.10 -13.59 -22.47
N GLU A 312 6.41 -14.16 -21.48
CA GLU A 312 6.46 -13.75 -20.07
C GLU A 312 7.92 -13.62 -19.56
N VAL A 313 8.79 -14.52 -20.00
CA VAL A 313 10.23 -14.52 -19.66
C VAL A 313 10.97 -13.32 -20.24
N LYS A 314 10.76 -12.97 -21.52
CA LYS A 314 11.43 -11.82 -22.15
C LYS A 314 11.02 -10.50 -21.51
N TYR A 315 9.73 -10.34 -21.21
CA TYR A 315 9.24 -9.17 -20.49
C TYR A 315 9.80 -9.08 -19.07
N SER A 316 9.91 -10.21 -18.36
CA SER A 316 10.49 -10.26 -17.02
C SER A 316 11.96 -9.81 -17.01
N ILE A 317 12.76 -10.22 -18.01
CA ILE A 317 14.15 -9.77 -18.17
C ILE A 317 14.20 -8.25 -18.43
N PHE A 318 13.34 -7.74 -19.31
CA PHE A 318 13.24 -6.30 -19.58
C PHE A 318 12.85 -5.50 -18.32
N SER A 319 11.84 -5.96 -17.59
CA SER A 319 11.40 -5.32 -16.35
C SER A 319 12.49 -5.35 -15.27
N THR A 320 13.26 -6.43 -15.19
CA THR A 320 14.41 -6.54 -14.28
C THR A 320 15.51 -5.54 -14.64
N TYR A 321 15.80 -5.38 -15.93
CA TYR A 321 16.72 -4.36 -16.42
C TYR A 321 16.24 -2.94 -16.07
N GLU A 322 14.95 -2.64 -16.28
CA GLU A 322 14.34 -1.35 -15.93
C GLU A 322 14.44 -1.06 -14.42
N LEU A 323 14.16 -2.06 -13.57
CA LEU A 323 14.32 -1.97 -12.12
C LEU A 323 15.77 -1.68 -11.72
N THR A 324 16.73 -2.35 -12.36
CA THR A 324 18.16 -2.17 -12.08
C THR A 324 18.62 -0.76 -12.46
N VAL A 325 18.22 -0.27 -13.64
CA VAL A 325 18.50 1.11 -14.08
C VAL A 325 17.87 2.12 -13.12
N ASN A 326 16.64 1.89 -12.67
CA ASN A 326 15.99 2.75 -11.67
C ASN A 326 16.74 2.80 -10.34
N ILE A 327 17.24 1.66 -9.85
CA ILE A 327 18.06 1.60 -8.62
C ILE A 327 19.36 2.39 -8.79
N ILE A 328 20.05 2.22 -9.93
CA ILE A 328 21.27 2.97 -10.24
C ILE A 328 20.97 4.48 -10.31
N GLY A 329 19.87 4.87 -10.96
CA GLY A 329 19.43 6.26 -11.04
C GLY A 329 19.15 6.87 -9.67
N LEU A 330 18.47 6.14 -8.79
CA LEU A 330 18.21 6.55 -7.41
C LEU A 330 19.51 6.72 -6.62
N PHE A 331 20.45 5.79 -6.78
CA PHE A 331 21.75 5.88 -6.13
C PHE A 331 22.51 7.12 -6.59
N LEU A 332 22.58 7.37 -7.90
CA LEU A 332 23.24 8.55 -8.47
C LEU A 332 22.57 9.86 -8.03
N GLN A 333 21.24 9.90 -7.98
CA GLN A 333 20.50 11.06 -7.49
C GLN A 333 20.83 11.36 -6.03
N SER A 334 20.89 10.33 -5.19
CA SER A 334 21.25 10.49 -3.77
C SER A 334 22.68 11.02 -3.61
N LEU A 335 23.61 10.57 -4.47
CA LEU A 335 24.98 11.05 -4.51
C LEU A 335 25.03 12.53 -4.91
N PHE A 336 24.34 12.91 -5.98
CA PHE A 336 24.27 14.29 -6.46
C PHE A 336 23.70 15.24 -5.41
N ILE A 337 22.65 14.85 -4.69
CA ILE A 337 22.05 15.67 -3.63
C ILE A 337 23.03 15.86 -2.46
N VAL A 338 23.81 14.84 -2.12
CA VAL A 338 24.82 14.93 -1.05
C VAL A 338 25.98 15.85 -1.44
N PHE A 339 26.37 15.88 -2.71
CA PHE A 339 27.43 16.76 -3.21
C PHE A 339 26.98 18.18 -3.56
N ALA A 340 25.68 18.42 -3.74
CA ALA A 340 25.12 19.73 -4.08
C ALA A 340 24.74 20.61 -2.86
N VAL A 341 24.87 20.08 -1.64
CA VAL A 341 24.62 20.78 -0.36
C VAL A 341 25.94 21.08 0.33
#